data_AF-A0AA91PWB7-F1
#
_entry.id   AF-A0AA91PWB7-F1
#
_cell.length_a   1.000
_cell.length_b   1.000
_cell.length_c   1.000
_cell.angle_alpha   90.00
_cell.angle_beta   90.00
_cell.angle_gamma   90.00
#
_symmetry.space_group_name_H-M   'P 1'
#
loop_
_entity.id
_entity.type
_entity.pdbx_description
1 polymer ?
#
loop_
_entity_poly.entity_id
_entity_poly.type
_entity_poly.pdbx_seq_one_letter_code
_entity_poly.pdbx_strand_id
1 'polypeptide(L)'
;MLRLFRANPSSVKVWRPISTAVYSVRQNSSASKPISESRVSNSEVEKDSKDEKEINEVSLPWYLRDDITSSLVEKKEILLPEIPPHAPPQVEEFLTLMARDYGMDNIMLFDMTQLPDDHEYKENNKDVDFIVVATGKSEKHIYKAANELRTHLKHKYNAMPSIEGMVSSAITPSMRRRLLRRARKGPLATDNDYGKAANSWVICHHAGIDMHMLTAPRREELNLESLWCKPEDADKFSQDSFVTSESDHIFSGIRRYHTFARAYSSATSDLESIYYKLQSQPVDAAEEELKRLQNLFEQSFSHPSIKDHGLRFQFWKTLHLARPDLVSLAQVEDALLAKYCSAESLKADMTQEKIDDITEYVKLLIDTPTRDSHKASVDLAFDRLSKIISTLYTFSNEKFSLAKNPQLVPLLWRLTYVEVKEPVIGSRDVDRFIQEQVAVATSPGPVITMASNRARDILHLIGYHTKTHPGSVPTASLRELILFTYGNAGKWDKFWQEWDNYCFEKNFTPAESVEKWTRICVYLSMRRNKAEALRFLENYWNNASSVAGSVYKSLQANGEEFNSPDERVAFKRALTNMIAMFETPEKVPFEGILSYVDQL
;
A
#
# COMPACT_ATOMS: atom_id res chain seq x y z
N MET A 1 -69.69 15.75 1.67
CA MET A 1 -69.70 17.23 1.66
C MET A 1 -68.68 17.67 2.73
N LEU A 2 -67.78 18.68 2.60
CA LEU A 2 -67.94 20.10 2.19
C LEU A 2 -68.95 20.82 3.12
N ARG A 3 -68.72 21.97 3.79
CA ARG A 3 -67.71 23.08 3.80
C ARG A 3 -67.64 23.69 5.25
N LEU A 4 -66.77 24.61 5.72
CA LEU A 4 -65.38 25.10 5.45
C LEU A 4 -64.96 26.10 6.59
N PHE A 5 -63.67 26.48 6.64
CA PHE A 5 -63.09 27.76 7.18
C PHE A 5 -63.20 28.17 8.67
N ARG A 6 -62.03 28.26 9.34
CA ARG A 6 -61.31 29.48 9.82
C ARG A 6 -60.11 29.09 10.71
N ALA A 7 -59.08 29.90 11.01
CA ALA A 7 -58.15 30.72 10.21
C ALA A 7 -57.34 31.66 11.16
N ASN A 8 -56.09 31.28 11.52
CA ASN A 8 -54.94 32.12 12.00
C ASN A 8 -55.15 33.15 13.15
N PRO A 9 -54.08 33.82 13.68
CA PRO A 9 -52.63 33.65 13.52
C PRO A 9 -51.97 33.20 14.88
N SER A 10 -50.67 33.27 15.21
CA SER A 10 -49.49 33.96 14.64
C SER A 10 -48.16 33.31 15.10
N SER A 11 -47.12 33.35 14.26
CA SER A 11 -45.69 33.24 14.63
C SER A 11 -44.83 33.55 13.38
N VAL A 12 -43.83 34.43 13.51
CA VAL A 12 -43.09 34.97 12.35
C VAL A 12 -41.93 34.06 11.93
N LYS A 13 -41.84 33.74 10.63
CA LYS A 13 -40.66 33.10 10.03
C LYS A 13 -39.82 34.11 9.26
N VAL A 14 -38.64 34.44 9.77
CA VAL A 14 -37.66 35.30 9.08
C VAL A 14 -37.00 34.51 7.94
N TRP A 15 -37.15 34.99 6.71
CA TRP A 15 -36.38 34.51 5.57
C TRP A 15 -35.04 35.26 5.50
N ARG A 16 -33.93 34.55 5.26
CA ARG A 16 -32.66 35.17 4.87
C ARG A 16 -32.54 35.17 3.34
N PRO A 17 -32.20 36.31 2.70
CA PRO A 17 -32.04 36.37 1.24
C PRO A 17 -30.77 35.65 0.80
N ILE A 18 -30.77 35.18 -0.45
CA ILE A 18 -29.63 34.53 -1.11
C ILE A 18 -28.67 35.61 -1.60
N SER A 19 -27.39 35.50 -1.26
CA SER A 19 -26.34 36.39 -1.80
C SER A 19 -25.92 35.93 -3.20
N THR A 20 -26.03 36.82 -4.18
CA THR A 20 -25.51 36.61 -5.55
C THR A 20 -24.05 37.00 -5.62
N ALA A 21 -23.16 36.02 -5.79
CA ALA A 21 -21.75 36.29 -6.06
C ALA A 21 -21.59 36.96 -7.44
N VAL A 22 -20.87 38.09 -7.48
CA VAL A 22 -20.60 38.86 -8.70
C VAL A 22 -19.32 38.35 -9.35
N TYR A 23 -19.35 38.14 -10.67
CA TYR A 23 -18.16 37.85 -11.47
C TYR A 23 -17.23 39.08 -11.52
N SER A 24 -16.05 38.99 -10.91
CA SER A 24 -15.00 40.01 -10.99
C SER A 24 -14.11 39.80 -12.23
N VAL A 25 -14.43 40.47 -13.33
CA VAL A 25 -13.56 40.53 -14.51
C VAL A 25 -12.30 41.33 -14.16
N ARG A 26 -11.13 40.67 -14.18
CA ARG A 26 -9.84 41.28 -13.85
C ARG A 26 -9.24 41.98 -15.07
N GLN A 27 -9.58 43.25 -15.28
CA GLN A 27 -8.89 44.10 -16.24
C GLN A 27 -7.54 44.57 -15.69
N ASN A 28 -6.46 44.39 -16.45
CA ASN A 28 -5.17 45.02 -16.16
C ASN A 28 -5.20 46.48 -16.66
N SER A 29 -4.81 47.42 -15.81
CA SER A 29 -4.49 48.80 -16.20
C SER A 29 -3.00 49.06 -15.96
N SER A 30 -2.29 49.44 -17.01
CA SER A 30 -0.85 49.72 -16.98
C SER A 30 -0.57 51.13 -16.46
N ALA A 31 0.32 51.26 -15.49
CA ALA A 31 0.83 52.54 -15.01
C ALA A 31 2.22 52.81 -15.62
N SER A 32 2.26 53.59 -16.71
CA SER A 32 3.50 54.04 -17.34
C SER A 32 3.92 55.43 -16.85
N LYS A 33 5.22 55.63 -16.59
CA LYS A 33 5.89 56.94 -16.51
C LYS A 33 7.33 56.81 -17.05
N PRO A 34 7.96 57.93 -17.48
CA PRO A 34 8.83 57.89 -18.66
C PRO A 34 10.33 57.84 -18.35
N ILE A 35 11.11 57.48 -19.38
CA ILE A 35 12.54 57.72 -19.48
C ILE A 35 12.77 58.74 -20.61
N SER A 36 13.65 59.70 -20.37
CA SER A 36 14.03 60.78 -21.30
C SER A 36 15.22 60.39 -22.19
N GLU A 37 15.42 61.16 -23.26
CA GLU A 37 16.39 60.93 -24.33
C GLU A 37 17.85 60.84 -23.86
N SER A 38 18.66 59.98 -24.51
CA SER A 38 20.06 60.28 -24.83
C SER A 38 20.50 59.53 -26.10
N ARG A 39 21.45 60.12 -26.83
CA ARG A 39 21.84 59.75 -28.20
C ARG A 39 22.93 58.66 -28.22
N VAL A 40 22.94 57.86 -29.28
CA VAL A 40 23.97 56.85 -29.62
C VAL A 40 25.39 57.42 -29.59
N SER A 41 26.36 56.59 -29.19
CA SER A 41 27.77 56.67 -29.61
C SER A 41 28.35 55.25 -29.72
N ASN A 42 29.20 55.00 -30.72
CA ASN A 42 29.52 53.66 -31.20
C ASN A 42 30.92 53.18 -30.76
N SER A 43 31.04 51.90 -30.39
CA SER A 43 32.34 51.21 -30.29
C SER A 43 32.15 49.69 -30.34
N GLU A 44 32.58 49.05 -31.43
CA GLU A 44 32.46 47.61 -31.64
C GLU A 44 33.58 46.85 -30.92
N VAL A 45 33.23 45.76 -30.22
CA VAL A 45 34.15 44.67 -29.85
C VAL A 45 33.38 43.36 -29.94
N GLU A 46 33.86 42.42 -30.76
CA GLU A 46 33.22 41.11 -30.97
C GLU A 46 33.42 40.17 -29.76
N LYS A 47 32.37 39.46 -29.33
CA LYS A 47 32.52 38.15 -28.65
C LYS A 47 31.25 37.30 -28.56
N ASP A 48 31.47 35.99 -28.75
CA ASP A 48 30.59 34.83 -28.53
C ASP A 48 29.11 34.89 -28.97
N SER A 49 28.83 34.24 -30.11
CA SER A 49 27.49 34.06 -30.67
C SER A 49 26.70 32.93 -29.97
N LYS A 50 26.26 33.17 -28.73
CA LYS A 50 25.28 32.31 -28.03
C LYS A 50 24.10 33.08 -27.42
N ASP A 51 24.36 34.24 -26.83
CA ASP A 51 23.38 34.93 -25.98
C ASP A 51 22.22 35.58 -26.77
N GLU A 52 22.37 35.79 -28.09
CA GLU A 52 21.35 36.42 -28.94
C GLU A 52 20.05 35.60 -29.13
N LYS A 53 20.05 34.31 -28.79
CA LYS A 53 18.83 33.48 -28.85
C LYS A 53 17.90 33.73 -27.68
N GLU A 54 18.40 33.66 -26.45
CA GLU A 54 17.60 33.81 -25.22
C GLU A 54 16.90 35.18 -25.17
N ILE A 55 17.57 36.23 -25.66
CA ILE A 55 17.04 37.61 -25.69
C ILE A 55 15.77 37.72 -26.57
N ASN A 56 15.68 36.95 -27.65
CA ASN A 56 14.50 36.97 -28.53
C ASN A 56 13.32 36.16 -27.97
N GLU A 57 13.58 35.04 -27.29
CA GLU A 57 12.54 34.20 -26.66
C GLU A 57 11.80 34.98 -25.56
N VAL A 58 12.51 35.82 -24.78
CA VAL A 58 11.89 36.70 -23.77
C VAL A 58 10.91 37.72 -24.39
N SER A 59 11.11 38.13 -25.65
CA SER A 59 10.21 39.04 -26.36
C SER A 59 8.98 38.36 -26.98
N LEU A 60 8.96 37.03 -27.10
CA LEU A 60 7.82 36.28 -27.63
C LEU A 60 6.75 36.05 -26.54
N PRO A 61 5.45 36.09 -26.88
CA PRO A 61 4.38 35.66 -25.97
C PRO A 61 4.58 34.19 -25.55
N TRP A 62 4.25 33.86 -24.30
CA TRP A 62 4.52 32.55 -23.68
C TRP A 62 3.91 31.33 -24.42
N TYR A 63 2.94 31.53 -25.31
CA TYR A 63 2.30 30.48 -26.12
C TYR A 63 2.91 30.35 -27.54
N LEU A 64 3.92 31.16 -27.86
CA LEU A 64 4.72 31.18 -29.10
C LEU A 64 6.21 30.91 -28.80
N ARG A 65 6.47 30.25 -27.67
CA ARG A 65 7.79 30.00 -27.10
C ARG A 65 8.14 28.53 -27.23
N ASP A 66 9.14 28.22 -28.04
CA ASP A 66 9.60 26.85 -28.27
C ASP A 66 10.18 26.24 -26.97
N ASP A 67 10.75 27.07 -26.09
CA ASP A 67 11.19 26.78 -24.72
C ASP A 67 10.05 26.28 -23.79
N ILE A 68 8.80 26.62 -24.11
CA ILE A 68 7.59 26.18 -23.37
C ILE A 68 6.88 25.03 -24.10
N THR A 69 7.26 24.69 -25.34
CA THR A 69 6.73 23.50 -26.00
C THR A 69 7.25 22.24 -25.29
N SER A 70 6.35 21.53 -24.61
CA SER A 70 6.66 20.25 -23.97
C SER A 70 7.30 19.34 -25.01
N SER A 71 8.54 18.89 -24.76
CA SER A 71 9.36 18.08 -25.67
C SER A 71 8.49 17.04 -26.36
N LEU A 72 8.30 17.20 -27.68
CA LEU A 72 7.21 16.56 -28.41
C LEU A 72 7.30 15.05 -28.21
N VAL A 73 6.42 14.51 -27.36
CA VAL A 73 6.55 13.13 -26.83
C VAL A 73 6.71 12.20 -28.02
N GLU A 74 7.87 11.55 -28.09
CA GLU A 74 8.26 10.76 -29.24
C GLU A 74 7.11 9.84 -29.61
N LYS A 75 6.72 9.86 -30.89
CA LYS A 75 5.50 9.24 -31.39
C LYS A 75 5.65 7.72 -31.37
N LYS A 76 5.57 7.15 -30.17
CA LYS A 76 5.76 5.74 -29.86
C LYS A 76 5.02 4.91 -30.88
N GLU A 77 5.77 4.11 -31.63
CA GLU A 77 5.21 3.29 -32.69
C GLU A 77 4.28 2.27 -32.06
N ILE A 78 2.98 2.42 -32.32
CA ILE A 78 1.96 1.52 -31.80
C ILE A 78 2.02 0.24 -32.62
N LEU A 79 2.75 -0.73 -32.08
CA LEU A 79 2.77 -2.10 -32.60
C LEU A 79 1.34 -2.64 -32.58
N LEU A 80 0.80 -2.93 -33.76
CA LEU A 80 -0.44 -3.67 -33.92
C LEU A 80 -0.12 -5.17 -33.90
N PRO A 81 -0.94 -6.01 -33.26
CA PRO A 81 -0.75 -7.46 -33.28
C PRO A 81 -0.97 -8.01 -34.70
N GLU A 82 -0.30 -9.11 -35.03
CA GLU A 82 -0.55 -9.84 -36.28
C GLU A 82 -1.97 -10.40 -36.31
N ILE A 83 -2.65 -10.27 -37.45
CA ILE A 83 -4.06 -10.63 -37.60
C ILE A 83 -4.16 -12.00 -38.30
N PRO A 84 -4.80 -13.02 -37.70
CA PRO A 84 -4.96 -14.32 -38.33
C PRO A 84 -5.77 -14.24 -39.65
N PRO A 85 -5.45 -15.07 -40.66
CA PRO A 85 -6.05 -14.98 -42.00
C PRO A 85 -7.53 -15.37 -42.08
N HIS A 86 -8.08 -15.97 -41.02
CA HIS A 86 -9.51 -16.29 -40.86
C HIS A 86 -10.29 -15.24 -40.06
N ALA A 87 -9.64 -14.20 -39.53
CA ALA A 87 -10.30 -13.18 -38.73
C ALA A 87 -11.27 -12.32 -39.58
N PRO A 88 -12.46 -11.95 -39.06
CA PRO A 88 -13.35 -11.02 -39.73
C PRO A 88 -12.67 -9.66 -39.97
N PRO A 89 -12.97 -8.95 -41.08
CA PRO A 89 -12.39 -7.63 -41.37
C PRO A 89 -12.75 -6.55 -40.32
N GLN A 90 -13.72 -6.83 -39.45
CA GLN A 90 -14.04 -6.02 -38.27
C GLN A 90 -12.92 -6.00 -37.23
N VAL A 91 -12.10 -7.08 -37.12
CA VAL A 91 -10.99 -7.17 -36.17
C VAL A 91 -9.89 -6.16 -36.51
N GLU A 92 -9.45 -6.11 -37.78
CA GLU A 92 -8.47 -5.11 -38.26
C GLU A 92 -8.95 -3.68 -38.02
N GLU A 93 -10.23 -3.43 -38.27
CA GLU A 93 -10.86 -2.13 -38.04
C GLU A 93 -10.86 -1.75 -36.55
N PHE A 94 -11.27 -2.64 -35.65
CA PHE A 94 -11.32 -2.36 -34.21
C PHE A 94 -9.92 -2.19 -33.60
N LEU A 95 -8.93 -2.98 -34.04
CA LEU A 95 -7.53 -2.79 -33.67
C LEU A 95 -7.01 -1.41 -34.14
N THR A 96 -7.30 -1.03 -35.38
CA THR A 96 -6.90 0.27 -35.95
C THR A 96 -7.54 1.44 -35.21
N LEU A 97 -8.83 1.36 -34.89
CA LEU A 97 -9.56 2.38 -34.12
C LEU A 97 -9.00 2.52 -32.70
N MET A 98 -8.78 1.40 -31.99
CA MET A 98 -8.23 1.43 -30.63
C MET A 98 -6.81 2.01 -30.58
N ALA A 99 -5.96 1.68 -31.55
CA ALA A 99 -4.61 2.23 -31.66
C ALA A 99 -4.61 3.72 -32.03
N ARG A 100 -5.20 4.08 -33.18
CA ARG A 100 -4.99 5.38 -33.83
C ARG A 100 -5.95 6.46 -33.33
N ASP A 101 -7.22 6.14 -33.22
CA ASP A 101 -8.28 7.12 -32.95
C ASP A 101 -8.58 7.23 -31.45
N TYR A 102 -8.46 6.13 -30.70
CA TYR A 102 -8.66 6.09 -29.25
C TYR A 102 -7.36 6.12 -28.45
N GLY A 103 -6.19 5.98 -29.09
CA GLY A 103 -4.88 6.19 -28.48
C GLY A 103 -4.52 5.22 -27.35
N MET A 104 -4.97 3.96 -27.46
CA MET A 104 -4.70 2.89 -26.49
C MET A 104 -3.33 2.24 -26.74
N ASP A 105 -2.67 1.84 -25.66
CA ASP A 105 -1.35 1.24 -25.64
C ASP A 105 -1.43 -0.29 -25.46
N ASN A 106 -0.36 -1.02 -25.82
CA ASN A 106 -0.18 -2.47 -25.60
C ASN A 106 -1.39 -3.31 -26.06
N ILE A 107 -1.73 -3.27 -27.34
CA ILE A 107 -2.91 -3.98 -27.86
C ILE A 107 -2.52 -5.42 -28.21
N MET A 108 -3.18 -6.39 -27.58
CA MET A 108 -3.02 -7.83 -27.86
C MET A 108 -4.32 -8.40 -28.45
N LEU A 109 -4.18 -9.41 -29.31
CA LEU A 109 -5.27 -10.17 -29.92
C LEU A 109 -5.10 -11.65 -29.55
N PHE A 110 -6.15 -12.25 -29.00
CA PHE A 110 -6.26 -13.68 -28.73
C PHE A 110 -7.33 -14.29 -29.65
N ASP A 111 -6.99 -15.42 -30.28
CA ASP A 111 -7.85 -16.17 -31.21
C ASP A 111 -8.37 -17.42 -30.51
N MET A 112 -9.66 -17.41 -30.15
CA MET A 112 -10.30 -18.46 -29.36
C MET A 112 -10.76 -19.63 -30.22
N THR A 113 -10.83 -19.45 -31.55
CA THR A 113 -11.24 -20.49 -32.50
C THR A 113 -10.29 -21.69 -32.51
N GLN A 114 -9.02 -21.46 -32.16
CA GLN A 114 -7.94 -22.47 -32.16
C GLN A 114 -7.74 -23.19 -30.81
N LEU A 115 -8.45 -22.78 -29.75
CA LEU A 115 -8.38 -23.47 -28.46
C LEU A 115 -9.20 -24.77 -28.48
N PRO A 116 -8.72 -25.87 -27.85
CA PRO A 116 -9.43 -27.14 -27.81
C PRO A 116 -10.76 -27.02 -27.04
N ASP A 117 -11.73 -27.86 -27.37
CA ASP A 117 -13.08 -27.80 -26.78
C ASP A 117 -13.08 -28.12 -25.27
N ASP A 118 -12.08 -28.86 -24.80
CA ASP A 118 -11.87 -29.22 -23.39
C ASP A 118 -11.26 -28.07 -22.54
N HIS A 119 -10.98 -26.90 -23.13
CA HIS A 119 -10.39 -25.77 -22.38
C HIS A 119 -11.45 -25.04 -21.55
N GLU A 120 -11.20 -24.84 -20.25
CA GLU A 120 -12.15 -24.31 -19.25
C GLU A 120 -12.89 -23.03 -19.68
N TYR A 121 -12.21 -22.16 -20.44
CA TYR A 121 -12.80 -20.91 -20.92
C TYR A 121 -13.82 -21.12 -22.07
N LYS A 122 -13.60 -22.11 -22.95
CA LYS A 122 -14.45 -22.38 -24.13
C LYS A 122 -15.77 -23.01 -23.74
N GLU A 123 -15.83 -23.75 -22.62
CA GLU A 123 -17.10 -24.23 -22.09
C GLU A 123 -18.03 -23.08 -21.66
N ASN A 124 -17.44 -22.01 -21.12
CA ASN A 124 -18.15 -20.87 -20.53
C ASN A 124 -18.53 -19.77 -21.55
N ASN A 125 -17.70 -19.51 -22.58
CA ASN A 125 -17.87 -18.39 -23.52
C ASN A 125 -17.97 -18.86 -24.98
N LYS A 126 -19.02 -19.64 -25.28
CA LYS A 126 -19.23 -20.30 -26.59
C LYS A 126 -19.57 -19.35 -27.75
N ASP A 127 -19.83 -18.08 -27.46
CA ASP A 127 -20.26 -17.05 -28.42
C ASP A 127 -19.15 -16.01 -28.71
N VAL A 128 -17.88 -16.30 -28.38
CA VAL A 128 -16.73 -15.37 -28.53
C VAL A 128 -15.57 -16.04 -29.29
N ASP A 129 -15.30 -15.55 -30.49
CA ASP A 129 -14.23 -16.05 -31.38
C ASP A 129 -12.89 -15.33 -31.16
N PHE A 130 -12.92 -14.03 -30.82
CA PHE A 130 -11.73 -13.19 -30.68
C PHE A 130 -11.80 -12.28 -29.45
N ILE A 131 -10.69 -12.15 -28.73
CA ILE A 131 -10.56 -11.27 -27.56
C ILE A 131 -9.43 -10.26 -27.82
N VAL A 132 -9.72 -8.97 -27.67
CA VAL A 132 -8.73 -7.89 -27.79
C VAL A 132 -8.50 -7.23 -26.44
N VAL A 133 -7.24 -7.09 -26.02
CA VAL A 133 -6.86 -6.52 -24.72
C VAL A 133 -6.02 -5.27 -24.92
N ALA A 134 -6.52 -4.13 -24.46
CA ALA A 134 -5.93 -2.81 -24.68
C ALA A 134 -5.75 -2.02 -23.37
N THR A 135 -4.59 -1.36 -23.22
CA THR A 135 -4.27 -0.53 -22.05
C THR A 135 -4.64 0.92 -22.27
N GLY A 136 -5.49 1.47 -21.42
CA GLY A 136 -5.84 2.89 -21.38
C GLY A 136 -5.06 3.66 -20.31
N LYS A 137 -4.68 4.90 -20.64
CA LYS A 137 -3.85 5.78 -19.80
C LYS A 137 -4.50 6.21 -18.47
N SER A 138 -5.82 6.12 -18.37
CA SER A 138 -6.60 6.31 -17.14
C SER A 138 -8.03 5.80 -17.30
N GLU A 139 -8.76 5.65 -16.19
CA GLU A 139 -10.20 5.31 -16.18
C GLU A 139 -11.03 6.26 -17.05
N LYS A 140 -10.71 7.57 -17.01
CA LYS A 140 -11.37 8.60 -17.84
C LYS A 140 -11.07 8.43 -19.32
N HIS A 141 -9.85 7.99 -19.66
CA HIS A 141 -9.45 7.67 -21.03
C HIS A 141 -10.25 6.48 -21.56
N ILE A 142 -10.32 5.40 -20.77
CA ILE A 142 -11.08 4.17 -21.08
C ILE A 142 -12.57 4.49 -21.27
N TYR A 143 -13.17 5.24 -20.34
CA TYR A 143 -14.58 5.65 -20.44
C TYR A 143 -14.86 6.49 -21.70
N LYS A 144 -13.93 7.37 -22.10
CA LYS A 144 -14.05 8.10 -23.37
C LYS A 144 -13.94 7.15 -24.56
N ALA A 145 -12.86 6.36 -24.65
CA ALA A 145 -12.62 5.41 -25.73
C ALA A 145 -13.81 4.46 -25.97
N ALA A 146 -14.37 3.89 -24.89
CA ALA A 146 -15.54 3.03 -24.97
C ALA A 146 -16.82 3.77 -25.40
N ASN A 147 -16.97 5.07 -25.04
CA ASN A 147 -18.08 5.88 -25.54
C ASN A 147 -17.95 6.21 -27.04
N GLU A 148 -16.73 6.49 -27.52
CA GLU A 148 -16.48 6.69 -28.95
C GLU A 148 -16.68 5.39 -29.73
N LEU A 149 -16.19 4.24 -29.23
CA LEU A 149 -16.42 2.91 -29.80
C LEU A 149 -17.93 2.59 -29.89
N ARG A 150 -18.68 2.84 -28.82
CA ARG A 150 -20.15 2.68 -28.81
C ARG A 150 -20.83 3.54 -29.88
N THR A 151 -20.34 4.76 -30.06
CA THR A 151 -20.86 5.73 -31.02
C THR A 151 -20.52 5.29 -32.44
N HIS A 152 -19.28 4.85 -32.69
CA HIS A 152 -18.83 4.29 -33.96
C HIS A 152 -19.64 3.05 -34.35
N LEU A 153 -19.78 2.06 -33.46
CA LEU A 153 -20.54 0.83 -33.71
C LEU A 153 -22.01 1.12 -34.05
N LYS A 154 -22.63 2.09 -33.36
CA LYS A 154 -23.97 2.58 -33.65
C LYS A 154 -24.06 3.28 -35.01
N HIS A 155 -23.06 4.03 -35.43
CA HIS A 155 -23.09 4.76 -36.71
C HIS A 155 -22.74 3.88 -37.91
N LYS A 156 -21.80 2.93 -37.79
CA LYS A 156 -21.34 2.10 -38.90
C LYS A 156 -22.17 0.84 -39.11
N TYR A 157 -22.51 0.11 -38.05
CA TYR A 157 -23.23 -1.17 -38.13
C TYR A 157 -24.70 -1.07 -37.68
N ASN A 158 -25.16 0.13 -37.29
CA ASN A 158 -26.50 0.40 -36.75
C ASN A 158 -26.87 -0.48 -35.52
N ALA A 159 -25.85 -1.02 -34.84
CA ALA A 159 -25.98 -1.93 -33.72
C ALA A 159 -25.78 -1.22 -32.38
N MET A 160 -26.43 -1.70 -31.32
CA MET A 160 -26.05 -1.35 -29.95
C MET A 160 -25.20 -2.48 -29.36
N PRO A 161 -23.88 -2.29 -29.19
CA PRO A 161 -23.04 -3.28 -28.50
C PRO A 161 -23.44 -3.38 -27.02
N SER A 162 -23.21 -4.56 -26.43
CA SER A 162 -23.23 -4.68 -24.98
C SER A 162 -21.94 -4.11 -24.43
N ILE A 163 -22.02 -3.15 -23.50
CA ILE A 163 -20.84 -2.54 -22.87
C ILE A 163 -20.99 -2.57 -21.36
N GLU A 164 -20.13 -3.36 -20.73
CA GLU A 164 -20.04 -3.50 -19.28
C GLU A 164 -18.95 -2.60 -18.70
N GLY A 165 -19.04 -2.28 -17.40
CA GLY A 165 -18.16 -1.29 -16.77
C GLY A 165 -18.47 0.18 -17.14
N MET A 166 -19.38 0.47 -18.08
CA MET A 166 -19.81 1.84 -18.37
C MET A 166 -21.06 2.27 -17.58
N VAL A 167 -20.94 3.40 -16.88
CA VAL A 167 -22.08 4.09 -16.24
C VAL A 167 -22.76 5.00 -17.25
N SER A 168 -24.02 4.70 -17.59
CA SER A 168 -24.78 5.49 -18.58
C SER A 168 -25.05 6.92 -18.10
N SER A 169 -24.78 7.90 -18.97
CA SER A 169 -25.10 9.32 -18.73
C SER A 169 -26.60 9.61 -18.61
N ALA A 170 -27.45 8.70 -19.09
CA ALA A 170 -28.92 8.79 -19.00
C ALA A 170 -29.50 8.41 -17.61
N ILE A 171 -28.66 8.12 -16.60
CA ILE A 171 -29.11 7.82 -15.24
C ILE A 171 -29.85 9.01 -14.63
N THR A 172 -31.10 8.78 -14.21
CA THR A 172 -31.96 9.82 -13.65
C THR A 172 -31.33 10.50 -12.42
N PRO A 173 -31.54 11.82 -12.20
CA PRO A 173 -30.99 12.52 -11.04
C PRO A 173 -31.43 11.95 -9.67
N SER A 174 -32.52 11.19 -9.62
CA SER A 174 -32.95 10.44 -8.43
C SER A 174 -32.12 9.17 -8.23
N MET A 175 -31.86 8.39 -9.28
CA MET A 175 -30.99 7.21 -9.24
C MET A 175 -29.54 7.57 -8.94
N ARG A 176 -28.99 8.64 -9.55
CA ARG A 176 -27.65 9.16 -9.20
C ARG A 176 -27.56 9.56 -7.72
N ARG A 177 -28.59 10.23 -7.18
CA ARG A 177 -28.69 10.53 -5.73
C ARG A 177 -28.86 9.27 -4.86
N ARG A 178 -29.43 8.18 -5.36
CA ARG A 178 -29.53 6.88 -4.66
C ARG A 178 -28.17 6.17 -4.59
N LEU A 179 -27.38 6.20 -5.67
CA LEU A 179 -26.01 5.66 -5.72
C LEU A 179 -25.08 6.43 -4.78
N LEU A 180 -25.07 7.77 -4.84
CA LEU A 180 -24.28 8.62 -3.94
C LEU A 180 -24.64 8.45 -2.45
N ARG A 181 -25.89 8.05 -2.14
CA ARG A 181 -26.34 7.71 -0.78
C ARG A 181 -26.01 6.28 -0.35
N ARG A 182 -25.61 5.40 -1.28
CA ARG A 182 -25.16 4.03 -1.01
C ARG A 182 -23.66 3.98 -0.76
N ALA A 183 -22.84 4.61 -1.61
CA ALA A 183 -21.39 4.75 -1.41
C ALA A 183 -21.08 5.34 -0.01
N ARG A 184 -21.72 6.47 0.34
CA ARG A 184 -21.62 7.13 1.67
C ARG A 184 -22.24 6.35 2.85
N LYS A 185 -22.53 5.05 2.70
CA LYS A 185 -23.13 4.19 3.74
C LYS A 185 -22.44 2.84 3.91
N GLY A 186 -21.41 2.52 3.12
CA GLY A 186 -20.57 1.37 3.41
C GLY A 186 -19.63 1.63 4.60
N PRO A 187 -19.20 0.60 5.34
CA PRO A 187 -17.93 0.63 6.06
C PRO A 187 -16.77 0.90 5.08
N LEU A 188 -15.67 1.51 5.53
CA LEU A 188 -14.48 1.76 4.68
C LEU A 188 -13.92 0.47 4.05
N ALA A 189 -14.08 -0.68 4.73
CA ALA A 189 -13.70 -1.99 4.20
C ALA A 189 -14.51 -2.46 2.98
N THR A 190 -15.57 -1.74 2.58
CA THR A 190 -16.39 -2.04 1.39
C THR A 190 -16.71 -0.79 0.58
N ASP A 191 -15.80 0.18 0.48
CA ASP A 191 -15.98 1.41 -0.32
C ASP A 191 -15.87 1.15 -1.83
N ASN A 192 -16.81 0.36 -2.34
CA ASN A 192 -17.04 0.19 -3.77
C ASN A 192 -17.67 1.48 -4.30
N ASP A 193 -17.05 2.13 -5.29
CA ASP A 193 -17.53 3.44 -5.71
C ASP A 193 -18.88 3.44 -6.49
N TYR A 194 -19.52 2.27 -6.65
CA TYR A 194 -20.88 2.09 -7.19
C TYR A 194 -21.19 2.91 -8.47
N GLY A 195 -20.20 3.08 -9.35
CA GLY A 195 -20.34 3.87 -10.58
C GLY A 195 -20.40 5.39 -10.37
N LYS A 196 -19.70 5.94 -9.36
CA LYS A 196 -19.49 7.39 -9.17
C LYS A 196 -18.28 7.90 -9.96
N ALA A 197 -17.16 7.18 -9.94
CA ALA A 197 -16.03 7.35 -10.86
C ALA A 197 -16.24 6.61 -12.19
N ALA A 198 -15.28 6.74 -13.11
CA ALA A 198 -15.13 5.81 -14.22
C ALA A 198 -14.47 4.52 -13.70
N ASN A 199 -14.78 3.37 -14.29
CA ASN A 199 -14.19 2.10 -13.86
C ASN A 199 -12.82 1.87 -14.53
N SER A 200 -11.93 1.16 -13.82
CA SER A 200 -10.60 0.76 -14.30
C SER A 200 -10.60 -0.38 -15.32
N TRP A 201 -11.78 -0.96 -15.61
CA TRP A 201 -12.03 -1.97 -16.63
C TRP A 201 -13.39 -1.70 -17.29
N VAL A 202 -13.42 -1.78 -18.63
CA VAL A 202 -14.62 -1.75 -19.47
C VAL A 202 -14.52 -2.89 -20.49
N ILE A 203 -15.64 -3.56 -20.79
CA ILE A 203 -15.74 -4.61 -21.80
C ILE A 203 -16.77 -4.17 -22.84
N CYS A 204 -16.47 -4.33 -24.13
CA CYS A 204 -17.42 -4.10 -25.23
C CYS A 204 -17.53 -5.36 -26.09
N HIS A 205 -18.68 -6.04 -26.03
CA HIS A 205 -18.99 -7.21 -26.85
C HIS A 205 -19.70 -6.78 -28.16
N HIS A 206 -19.17 -7.23 -29.30
CA HIS A 206 -19.83 -7.07 -30.60
C HIS A 206 -19.44 -8.18 -31.58
N ALA A 207 -20.44 -8.90 -32.12
CA ALA A 207 -20.27 -9.84 -33.24
C ALA A 207 -19.18 -10.91 -33.04
N GLY A 208 -19.14 -11.54 -31.85
CA GLY A 208 -18.14 -12.55 -31.51
C GLY A 208 -16.76 -11.99 -31.12
N ILE A 209 -16.62 -10.66 -31.07
CA ILE A 209 -15.38 -9.97 -30.70
C ILE A 209 -15.57 -9.23 -29.37
N ASP A 210 -14.78 -9.60 -28.37
CA ASP A 210 -14.76 -8.96 -27.05
C ASP A 210 -13.57 -8.00 -26.93
N MET A 211 -13.86 -6.73 -26.66
CA MET A 211 -12.86 -5.66 -26.52
C MET A 211 -12.72 -5.24 -25.05
N HIS A 212 -11.62 -5.64 -24.42
CA HIS A 212 -11.28 -5.37 -23.03
C HIS A 212 -10.36 -4.15 -22.93
N MET A 213 -10.86 -3.09 -22.29
CA MET A 213 -10.14 -1.85 -22.05
C MET A 213 -9.82 -1.73 -20.55
N LEU A 214 -8.54 -1.81 -20.19
CA LEU A 214 -8.06 -1.85 -18.79
C LEU A 214 -7.04 -0.73 -18.51
N THR A 215 -6.92 -0.28 -17.26
CA THR A 215 -5.72 0.47 -16.83
C THR A 215 -4.55 -0.50 -16.64
N ALA A 216 -3.31 -0.04 -16.84
CA ALA A 216 -2.11 -0.88 -16.66
C ALA A 216 -2.09 -1.68 -15.34
N PRO A 217 -2.21 -1.06 -14.14
CA PRO A 217 -2.21 -1.82 -12.88
C PRO A 217 -3.39 -2.78 -12.75
N ARG A 218 -4.54 -2.51 -13.41
CA ARG A 218 -5.70 -3.41 -13.37
C ARG A 218 -5.56 -4.60 -14.33
N ARG A 219 -4.81 -4.42 -15.42
CA ARG A 219 -4.41 -5.48 -16.36
C ARG A 219 -3.42 -6.43 -15.69
N GLU A 220 -2.43 -5.88 -14.99
CA GLU A 220 -1.48 -6.62 -14.14
C GLU A 220 -2.20 -7.36 -13.00
N GLU A 221 -3.13 -6.72 -12.29
CA GLU A 221 -3.88 -7.36 -11.18
C GLU A 221 -4.75 -8.54 -11.64
N LEU A 222 -5.32 -8.48 -12.84
CA LEU A 222 -6.24 -9.50 -13.35
C LEU A 222 -5.58 -10.59 -14.20
N ASN A 223 -4.43 -10.30 -14.82
CA ASN A 223 -3.65 -11.18 -15.70
C ASN A 223 -4.49 -12.05 -16.65
N LEU A 224 -5.51 -11.45 -17.30
CA LEU A 224 -6.45 -12.18 -18.16
C LEU A 224 -5.75 -12.82 -19.38
N GLU A 225 -4.59 -12.28 -19.76
CA GLU A 225 -3.72 -12.80 -20.81
C GLU A 225 -3.33 -14.25 -20.52
N SER A 226 -2.96 -14.57 -19.28
CA SER A 226 -2.63 -15.94 -18.85
C SER A 226 -3.82 -16.93 -18.92
N LEU A 227 -5.06 -16.45 -19.09
CA LEU A 227 -6.26 -17.31 -19.22
C LEU A 227 -6.70 -17.52 -20.67
N TRP A 228 -6.25 -16.66 -21.60
CA TRP A 228 -6.56 -16.69 -23.03
C TRP A 228 -5.38 -17.09 -23.90
N CYS A 229 -4.20 -17.12 -23.31
CA CYS A 229 -2.96 -17.64 -23.86
C CYS A 229 -3.10 -19.11 -24.29
N LYS A 230 -2.40 -19.49 -25.37
CA LYS A 230 -2.20 -20.90 -25.73
C LYS A 230 -1.27 -21.57 -24.69
N PRO A 231 -1.41 -22.88 -24.41
CA PRO A 231 -0.53 -23.58 -23.46
C PRO A 231 0.98 -23.45 -23.76
N GLU A 232 1.35 -23.30 -25.03
CA GLU A 232 2.75 -23.10 -25.50
C GLU A 232 3.35 -21.74 -25.11
N ASP A 233 2.51 -20.72 -24.93
CA ASP A 233 2.91 -19.34 -24.64
C ASP A 233 2.77 -18.99 -23.16
N ALA A 234 2.24 -19.89 -22.33
CA ALA A 234 1.80 -19.62 -20.95
C ALA A 234 2.92 -19.05 -20.06
N ASP A 235 4.16 -19.51 -20.26
CA ASP A 235 5.34 -19.01 -19.54
C ASP A 235 5.52 -17.49 -19.68
N LYS A 236 5.14 -16.89 -20.83
CA LYS A 236 5.27 -15.44 -21.10
C LYS A 236 4.33 -14.58 -20.26
N PHE A 237 3.21 -15.16 -19.81
CA PHE A 237 2.19 -14.50 -18.99
C PHE A 237 2.14 -15.09 -17.57
N SER A 238 3.03 -16.03 -17.26
CA SER A 238 3.25 -16.50 -15.90
C SER A 238 3.73 -15.33 -15.04
N GLN A 239 2.99 -15.03 -13.97
CA GLN A 239 3.45 -14.07 -12.98
C GLN A 239 4.38 -14.77 -12.01
N ASP A 240 5.63 -14.26 -11.91
CA ASP A 240 6.37 -14.36 -10.66
C ASP A 240 5.42 -13.96 -9.52
N SER A 241 5.21 -14.89 -8.58
CA SER A 241 4.12 -14.83 -7.61
C SER A 241 4.11 -13.47 -6.90
N PHE A 242 3.07 -12.67 -7.17
CA PHE A 242 2.88 -11.26 -6.77
C PHE A 242 3.95 -10.74 -5.80
N VAL A 243 4.80 -9.82 -6.28
CA VAL A 243 5.61 -8.97 -5.39
C VAL A 243 4.64 -8.31 -4.41
N THR A 244 4.55 -8.90 -3.22
CA THR A 244 3.50 -8.58 -2.27
C THR A 244 3.94 -7.27 -1.64
N SER A 245 3.34 -6.15 -2.07
CA SER A 245 3.64 -4.81 -1.54
C SER A 245 3.81 -4.90 -0.04
N GLU A 246 5.02 -4.61 0.47
CA GLU A 246 5.48 -5.03 1.80
C GLU A 246 4.52 -4.56 2.90
N SER A 247 3.57 -5.43 3.21
CA SER A 247 2.41 -5.11 4.03
C SER A 247 2.68 -5.72 5.39
N ASP A 248 3.21 -4.88 6.29
CA ASP A 248 3.57 -5.28 7.64
C ASP A 248 2.30 -5.66 8.42
N HIS A 249 1.93 -6.95 8.29
CA HIS A 249 0.65 -7.52 8.68
C HIS A 249 0.85 -8.74 9.57
N ILE A 250 1.36 -8.45 10.77
CA ILE A 250 1.29 -9.31 11.96
C ILE A 250 -0.17 -9.72 12.29
N PHE A 251 -1.17 -9.05 11.70
CA PHE A 251 -2.61 -9.37 11.86
C PHE A 251 -3.29 -10.00 10.64
N SER A 252 -2.55 -10.60 9.71
CA SER A 252 -3.12 -11.40 8.61
C SER A 252 -4.05 -12.52 9.14
N GLY A 253 -3.65 -13.21 10.21
CA GLY A 253 -4.41 -14.29 10.87
C GLY A 253 -5.73 -13.87 11.56
N ILE A 254 -6.03 -12.56 11.66
CA ILE A 254 -7.26 -12.03 12.28
C ILE A 254 -8.30 -11.60 11.23
N ARG A 255 -7.92 -11.35 9.97
CA ARG A 255 -8.84 -10.88 8.90
C ARG A 255 -9.63 -12.02 8.22
N ARG A 256 -10.21 -12.95 9.01
CA ARG A 256 -10.73 -14.27 8.58
C ARG A 256 -12.04 -14.30 7.77
N TYR A 257 -12.59 -13.17 7.29
CA TYR A 257 -14.01 -13.14 6.87
C TYR A 257 -14.37 -12.56 5.49
N HIS A 258 -13.46 -11.95 4.72
CA HIS A 258 -13.86 -11.20 3.50
C HIS A 258 -13.13 -11.54 2.18
N THR A 259 -12.12 -12.40 2.16
CA THR A 259 -11.39 -12.81 0.94
C THR A 259 -11.66 -14.25 0.48
N PHE A 260 -12.31 -15.06 1.31
CA PHE A 260 -12.30 -16.53 1.24
C PHE A 260 -13.12 -17.14 0.10
N ALA A 261 -14.03 -16.36 -0.51
CA ALA A 261 -14.94 -16.85 -1.55
C ALA A 261 -14.25 -17.23 -2.88
N ARG A 262 -13.02 -16.78 -3.14
CA ARG A 262 -12.27 -17.14 -4.37
C ARG A 262 -11.45 -18.43 -4.20
N ALA A 263 -10.76 -18.60 -3.08
CA ALA A 263 -9.86 -19.73 -2.85
C ALA A 263 -10.58 -21.10 -2.80
N TYR A 264 -11.86 -21.11 -2.40
CA TYR A 264 -12.69 -22.32 -2.38
C TYR A 264 -12.93 -22.97 -3.75
N SER A 265 -12.81 -22.20 -4.84
CA SER A 265 -12.99 -22.68 -6.21
C SER A 265 -11.67 -23.08 -6.89
N SER A 266 -10.52 -22.88 -6.24
CA SER A 266 -9.18 -23.15 -6.78
C SER A 266 -8.36 -24.12 -5.91
N ALA A 267 -9.03 -24.91 -5.06
CA ALA A 267 -8.36 -25.95 -4.27
C ALA A 267 -8.05 -27.15 -5.16
N THR A 268 -6.77 -27.44 -5.34
CA THR A 268 -6.25 -28.49 -6.24
C THR A 268 -6.14 -29.85 -5.56
N SER A 269 -6.15 -29.89 -4.23
CA SER A 269 -6.06 -31.12 -3.43
C SER A 269 -7.12 -31.22 -2.33
N ASP A 270 -7.42 -32.44 -1.91
CA ASP A 270 -8.31 -32.70 -0.77
C ASP A 270 -7.80 -32.03 0.52
N LEU A 271 -6.47 -32.00 0.73
CA LEU A 271 -5.82 -31.37 1.88
C LEU A 271 -6.03 -29.85 1.90
N GLU A 272 -5.90 -29.17 0.75
CA GLU A 272 -6.26 -27.76 0.63
C GLU A 272 -7.74 -27.53 0.96
N SER A 273 -8.63 -28.40 0.45
CA SER A 273 -10.06 -28.31 0.77
C SER A 273 -10.36 -28.43 2.27
N ILE A 274 -9.61 -29.28 3.00
CA ILE A 274 -9.74 -29.49 4.45
C ILE A 274 -9.15 -28.30 5.22
N TYR A 275 -8.04 -27.72 4.76
CA TYR A 275 -7.46 -26.51 5.32
C TYR A 275 -8.39 -25.29 5.16
N TYR A 276 -8.99 -25.08 3.99
CA TYR A 276 -9.99 -24.01 3.79
C TYR A 276 -11.27 -24.23 4.62
N LYS A 277 -11.71 -25.48 4.81
CA LYS A 277 -12.81 -25.82 5.74
C LYS A 277 -12.49 -25.49 7.19
N LEU A 278 -11.23 -25.61 7.62
CA LEU A 278 -10.78 -25.16 8.93
C LEU A 278 -10.71 -23.63 9.02
N GLN A 279 -10.14 -22.95 8.01
CA GLN A 279 -10.06 -21.48 7.99
C GLN A 279 -11.43 -20.79 8.02
N SER A 280 -12.46 -21.41 7.43
CA SER A 280 -13.83 -20.87 7.41
C SER A 280 -14.62 -21.05 8.70
N GLN A 281 -14.10 -21.81 9.68
CA GLN A 281 -14.79 -22.00 10.97
C GLN A 281 -14.82 -20.70 11.80
N PRO A 282 -15.90 -20.44 12.55
CA PRO A 282 -15.93 -19.37 13.54
C PRO A 282 -14.94 -19.64 14.68
N VAL A 283 -14.50 -18.60 15.39
CA VAL A 283 -13.57 -18.73 16.54
C VAL A 283 -14.16 -19.61 17.65
N ASP A 284 -15.48 -19.58 17.82
CA ASP A 284 -16.22 -20.41 18.78
C ASP A 284 -16.62 -21.80 18.25
N ALA A 285 -15.89 -22.33 17.25
CA ALA A 285 -16.15 -23.67 16.72
C ALA A 285 -16.14 -24.76 17.80
N ALA A 286 -17.02 -25.74 17.62
CA ALA A 286 -17.15 -26.89 18.50
C ALA A 286 -15.92 -27.79 18.41
N GLU A 287 -15.42 -28.21 19.58
CA GLU A 287 -14.25 -29.07 19.73
C GLU A 287 -14.35 -30.39 18.93
N GLU A 288 -15.56 -30.94 18.82
CA GLU A 288 -15.84 -32.18 18.09
C GLU A 288 -15.59 -32.04 16.59
N GLU A 289 -15.99 -30.93 15.96
CA GLU A 289 -15.79 -30.69 14.53
C GLU A 289 -14.32 -30.35 14.23
N LEU A 290 -13.60 -29.68 15.15
CA LEU A 290 -12.16 -29.47 15.02
C LEU A 290 -11.39 -30.80 15.05
N LYS A 291 -11.73 -31.71 15.98
CA LYS A 291 -11.16 -33.08 16.02
C LYS A 291 -11.54 -33.90 14.79
N ARG A 292 -12.75 -33.74 14.27
CA ARG A 292 -13.18 -34.39 13.02
C ARG A 292 -12.37 -33.90 11.82
N LEU A 293 -12.13 -32.59 11.69
CA LEU A 293 -11.29 -32.02 10.64
C LEU A 293 -9.84 -32.51 10.75
N GLN A 294 -9.28 -32.60 11.96
CA GLN A 294 -7.96 -33.19 12.19
C GLN A 294 -7.90 -34.65 11.70
N ASN A 295 -8.85 -35.49 12.13
CA ASN A 295 -8.90 -36.90 11.72
C ASN A 295 -9.03 -37.07 10.19
N LEU A 296 -9.79 -36.19 9.51
CA LEU A 296 -9.92 -36.20 8.05
C LEU A 296 -8.62 -35.78 7.34
N PHE A 297 -7.90 -34.78 7.88
CA PHE A 297 -6.59 -34.39 7.35
C PHE A 297 -5.58 -35.53 7.50
N GLU A 298 -5.48 -36.15 8.69
CA GLU A 298 -4.57 -37.26 8.95
C GLU A 298 -4.87 -38.51 8.09
N GLN A 299 -6.14 -38.79 7.80
CA GLN A 299 -6.54 -39.87 6.88
C GLN A 299 -6.17 -39.59 5.41
N SER A 300 -6.18 -38.32 5.00
CA SER A 300 -5.82 -37.92 3.64
C SER A 300 -4.30 -37.86 3.42
N PHE A 301 -3.51 -37.70 4.48
CA PHE A 301 -2.05 -37.53 4.47
C PHE A 301 -1.29 -38.87 4.25
N SER A 302 -1.45 -39.47 3.07
CA SER A 302 -0.95 -40.83 2.75
C SER A 302 0.39 -40.86 1.99
N HIS A 303 0.58 -39.99 1.00
CA HIS A 303 1.81 -39.84 0.21
C HIS A 303 2.20 -38.36 0.14
N PRO A 304 2.81 -37.80 1.19
CA PRO A 304 2.94 -36.36 1.34
C PRO A 304 4.16 -35.81 0.57
N SER A 305 3.90 -34.84 -0.31
CA SER A 305 4.93 -34.01 -0.91
C SER A 305 5.43 -32.93 0.08
N ILE A 306 6.55 -32.28 -0.24
CA ILE A 306 7.05 -31.08 0.48
C ILE A 306 5.93 -30.03 0.65
N LYS A 307 5.05 -29.85 -0.36
CA LYS A 307 3.89 -28.94 -0.27
C LYS A 307 2.87 -29.40 0.78
N ASP A 308 2.55 -30.68 0.83
CA ASP A 308 1.59 -31.26 1.79
C ASP A 308 2.12 -31.18 3.23
N HIS A 309 3.43 -31.34 3.41
CA HIS A 309 4.10 -31.06 4.68
C HIS A 309 3.99 -29.59 5.10
N GLY A 310 4.08 -28.64 4.15
CA GLY A 310 3.80 -27.23 4.38
C GLY A 310 2.35 -26.95 4.79
N LEU A 311 1.38 -27.52 4.07
CA LEU A 311 -0.04 -27.46 4.42
C LEU A 311 -0.32 -28.06 5.80
N ARG A 312 0.35 -29.17 6.14
CA ARG A 312 0.27 -29.81 7.47
C ARG A 312 0.76 -28.87 8.57
N PHE A 313 1.94 -28.25 8.43
CA PHE A 313 2.41 -27.27 9.39
C PHE A 313 1.41 -26.11 9.56
N GLN A 314 0.89 -25.57 8.44
CA GLN A 314 -0.09 -24.47 8.48
C GLN A 314 -1.42 -24.87 9.13
N PHE A 315 -1.91 -26.09 8.94
CA PHE A 315 -3.14 -26.61 9.58
C PHE A 315 -2.95 -26.80 11.09
N TRP A 316 -1.82 -27.36 11.54
CA TRP A 316 -1.51 -27.50 12.97
C TRP A 316 -1.29 -26.12 13.63
N LYS A 317 -0.68 -25.17 12.91
CA LYS A 317 -0.54 -23.76 13.32
C LYS A 317 -1.90 -23.08 13.50
N THR A 318 -2.84 -23.21 12.55
CA THR A 318 -4.17 -22.60 12.69
C THR A 318 -5.02 -23.24 13.77
N LEU A 319 -4.90 -24.56 14.01
CA LEU A 319 -5.53 -25.21 15.16
C LEU A 319 -4.97 -24.71 16.50
N HIS A 320 -3.65 -24.66 16.67
CA HIS A 320 -3.02 -24.17 17.91
C HIS A 320 -3.43 -22.73 18.24
N LEU A 321 -3.47 -21.85 17.24
CA LEU A 321 -3.88 -20.45 17.39
C LEU A 321 -5.39 -20.27 17.61
N ALA A 322 -6.21 -21.31 17.42
CA ALA A 322 -7.64 -21.30 17.73
C ALA A 322 -7.96 -21.94 19.09
N ARG A 323 -7.33 -23.08 19.40
CA ARG A 323 -7.50 -23.85 20.65
C ARG A 323 -6.14 -24.47 21.08
N PRO A 324 -5.34 -23.78 21.91
CA PRO A 324 -4.05 -24.29 22.40
C PRO A 324 -4.15 -25.61 23.17
N ASP A 325 -5.32 -25.88 23.76
CA ASP A 325 -5.61 -27.09 24.53
C ASP A 325 -5.77 -28.35 23.66
N LEU A 326 -6.07 -28.19 22.37
CA LEU A 326 -6.26 -29.31 21.43
C LEU A 326 -4.98 -29.70 20.70
N VAL A 327 -4.23 -28.69 20.24
CA VAL A 327 -2.93 -28.87 19.59
C VAL A 327 -1.91 -28.10 20.41
N SER A 328 -1.10 -28.84 21.17
CA SER A 328 0.01 -28.26 21.92
C SER A 328 1.09 -27.73 20.96
N LEU A 329 1.83 -26.70 21.38
CA LEU A 329 2.89 -26.11 20.56
C LEU A 329 3.92 -27.16 20.10
N ALA A 330 4.21 -28.18 20.93
CA ALA A 330 5.12 -29.28 20.58
C ALA A 330 4.64 -30.08 19.36
N GLN A 331 3.33 -30.35 19.23
CA GLN A 331 2.80 -31.06 18.06
C GLN A 331 2.89 -30.24 16.77
N VAL A 332 2.94 -28.90 16.86
CA VAL A 332 3.21 -28.02 15.71
C VAL A 332 4.70 -28.03 15.35
N GLU A 333 5.57 -28.08 16.36
CA GLU A 333 7.03 -28.23 16.19
C GLU A 333 7.39 -29.58 15.57
N ASP A 334 6.77 -30.68 16.01
CA ASP A 334 6.89 -32.01 15.42
C ASP A 334 6.38 -32.05 13.96
N ALA A 335 5.24 -31.40 13.67
CA ALA A 335 4.71 -31.31 12.31
C ALA A 335 5.64 -30.54 11.36
N LEU A 336 6.34 -29.52 11.85
CA LEU A 336 7.36 -28.79 11.09
C LEU A 336 8.59 -29.67 10.83
N LEU A 337 9.14 -30.30 11.87
CA LEU A 337 10.31 -31.16 11.75
C LEU A 337 10.06 -32.39 10.85
N ALA A 338 8.82 -32.90 10.82
CA ALA A 338 8.43 -34.00 9.94
C ALA A 338 8.63 -33.69 8.44
N LYS A 339 8.58 -32.42 8.01
CA LYS A 339 8.91 -31.99 6.63
C LYS A 339 10.34 -32.40 6.26
N TYR A 340 11.28 -32.18 7.18
CA TYR A 340 12.72 -32.41 6.99
C TYR A 340 13.14 -33.87 7.19
N CYS A 341 12.31 -34.68 7.83
CA CYS A 341 12.47 -36.14 7.90
C CYS A 341 11.96 -36.87 6.64
N SER A 342 11.39 -36.17 5.65
CA SER A 342 10.84 -36.79 4.43
C SER A 342 11.93 -37.22 3.44
N ALA A 343 11.63 -38.24 2.63
CA ALA A 343 12.55 -38.73 1.60
C ALA A 343 12.66 -37.80 0.36
N GLU A 344 11.79 -36.79 0.24
CA GLU A 344 11.86 -35.77 -0.79
C GLU A 344 12.84 -34.65 -0.40
N SER A 345 12.80 -34.19 0.86
CA SER A 345 13.68 -33.13 1.38
C SER A 345 15.17 -33.49 1.39
N LEU A 346 15.53 -34.76 1.15
CA LEU A 346 16.91 -35.21 0.95
C LEU A 346 17.44 -34.97 -0.49
N LYS A 347 16.59 -34.53 -1.43
CA LYS A 347 16.94 -34.39 -2.87
C LYS A 347 16.99 -32.95 -3.38
N ALA A 348 16.52 -31.97 -2.60
CA ALA A 348 16.38 -30.57 -3.00
C ALA A 348 17.29 -29.64 -2.19
N ASP A 349 17.59 -28.45 -2.73
CA ASP A 349 18.16 -27.35 -1.95
C ASP A 349 17.05 -26.76 -1.05
N MET A 350 17.09 -27.14 0.23
CA MET A 350 16.11 -26.69 1.23
C MET A 350 16.53 -25.39 1.93
N THR A 351 17.58 -24.67 1.47
CA THR A 351 18.13 -23.52 2.20
C THR A 351 17.19 -22.32 2.29
N GLN A 352 16.29 -22.16 1.32
CA GLN A 352 15.26 -21.11 1.34
C GLN A 352 14.06 -21.54 2.19
N GLU A 353 13.49 -22.72 1.87
CA GLU A 353 12.41 -23.37 2.63
C GLU A 353 12.64 -23.37 4.14
N LYS A 354 13.85 -23.70 4.62
CA LYS A 354 14.20 -23.67 6.04
C LYS A 354 14.09 -22.29 6.67
N ILE A 355 14.47 -21.25 5.95
CA ILE A 355 14.49 -19.87 6.46
C ILE A 355 13.07 -19.31 6.46
N ASP A 356 12.25 -19.66 5.47
CA ASP A 356 10.85 -19.25 5.41
C ASP A 356 10.00 -20.02 6.45
N ASP A 357 10.24 -21.32 6.64
CA ASP A 357 9.69 -22.11 7.76
C ASP A 357 10.08 -21.56 9.13
N ILE A 358 11.36 -21.20 9.34
CA ILE A 358 11.82 -20.56 10.58
C ILE A 358 11.12 -19.20 10.77
N THR A 359 10.93 -18.45 9.69
CA THR A 359 10.22 -17.15 9.73
C THR A 359 8.74 -17.33 10.10
N GLU A 360 8.06 -18.34 9.55
CA GLU A 360 6.69 -18.71 9.91
C GLU A 360 6.55 -19.29 11.32
N TYR A 361 7.58 -19.96 11.83
CA TYR A 361 7.67 -20.41 13.22
C TYR A 361 7.93 -19.26 14.20
N VAL A 362 8.73 -18.25 13.85
CA VAL A 362 8.86 -17.03 14.67
C VAL A 362 7.52 -16.27 14.73
N LYS A 363 6.74 -16.21 13.63
CA LYS A 363 5.37 -15.68 13.66
C LYS A 363 4.48 -16.48 14.63
N LEU A 364 4.50 -17.82 14.55
CA LEU A 364 3.80 -18.69 15.51
C LEU A 364 4.17 -18.37 16.98
N LEU A 365 5.47 -18.25 17.30
CA LEU A 365 5.93 -17.88 18.65
C LEU A 365 5.52 -16.46 19.10
N ILE A 366 5.24 -15.55 18.17
CA ILE A 366 4.72 -14.21 18.49
C ILE A 366 3.21 -14.28 18.78
N ASP A 367 2.47 -15.05 17.98
CA ASP A 367 1.02 -15.17 17.99
C ASP A 367 0.48 -16.18 19.04
N THR A 368 1.32 -17.07 19.57
CA THR A 368 0.94 -18.07 20.59
C THR A 368 0.27 -17.39 21.80
N PRO A 369 -1.01 -17.69 22.11
CA PRO A 369 -1.79 -16.95 23.10
C PRO A 369 -1.41 -17.25 24.57
N THR A 370 -0.57 -18.25 24.83
CA THR A 370 -0.03 -18.54 26.18
C THR A 370 1.18 -17.66 26.55
N ARG A 371 1.47 -16.62 25.77
CA ARG A 371 2.61 -15.73 25.95
C ARG A 371 2.34 -14.64 27.00
N ASP A 372 2.46 -15.02 28.27
CA ASP A 372 2.37 -14.11 29.41
C ASP A 372 3.20 -12.83 29.24
N SER A 373 2.71 -11.71 29.79
CA SER A 373 3.40 -10.41 29.89
C SER A 373 4.70 -10.41 30.72
N HIS A 374 5.14 -11.57 31.19
CA HIS A 374 6.38 -11.77 31.94
C HIS A 374 7.58 -12.01 31.03
N LYS A 375 8.74 -11.43 31.38
CA LYS A 375 9.99 -11.56 30.59
C LYS A 375 10.42 -13.00 30.32
N ALA A 376 10.07 -13.94 31.21
CA ALA A 376 10.37 -15.35 31.05
C ALA A 376 9.69 -16.01 29.82
N SER A 377 8.55 -15.50 29.34
CA SER A 377 7.90 -16.01 28.12
C SER A 377 8.75 -15.71 26.87
N VAL A 378 9.44 -14.55 26.86
CA VAL A 378 10.40 -14.17 25.82
C VAL A 378 11.62 -15.09 25.84
N ASP A 379 12.21 -15.34 27.01
CA ASP A 379 13.35 -16.24 27.15
C ASP A 379 13.01 -17.67 26.70
N LEU A 380 11.85 -18.21 27.10
CA LEU A 380 11.36 -19.52 26.66
C LEU A 380 11.17 -19.60 25.14
N ALA A 381 10.67 -18.53 24.51
CA ALA A 381 10.49 -18.49 23.06
C ALA A 381 11.83 -18.47 22.31
N PHE A 382 12.83 -17.71 22.77
CA PHE A 382 14.18 -17.75 22.21
C PHE A 382 14.86 -19.12 22.41
N ASP A 383 14.67 -19.75 23.56
CA ASP A 383 15.25 -21.07 23.84
C ASP A 383 14.58 -22.19 23.02
N ARG A 384 13.28 -22.07 22.68
CA ARG A 384 12.60 -22.94 21.70
C ARG A 384 13.12 -22.71 20.29
N LEU A 385 13.18 -21.46 19.84
CA LEU A 385 13.68 -21.08 18.52
C LEU A 385 15.13 -21.57 18.30
N SER A 386 16.00 -21.39 19.29
CA SER A 386 17.38 -21.86 19.24
C SER A 386 17.46 -23.39 19.12
N LYS A 387 16.54 -24.15 19.74
CA LYS A 387 16.48 -25.61 19.61
C LYS A 387 16.11 -26.00 18.18
N ILE A 388 15.03 -25.46 17.61
CA ILE A 388 14.60 -25.82 16.24
C ILE A 388 15.66 -25.45 15.21
N ILE A 389 16.26 -24.26 15.30
CA ILE A 389 17.39 -23.88 14.42
C ILE A 389 18.55 -24.87 14.59
N SER A 390 18.89 -25.29 15.82
CA SER A 390 19.93 -26.30 16.01
C SER A 390 19.55 -27.65 15.38
N THR A 391 18.31 -28.14 15.53
CA THR A 391 17.85 -29.41 14.94
C THR A 391 17.89 -29.37 13.41
N LEU A 392 17.45 -28.27 12.79
CA LEU A 392 17.42 -28.11 11.33
C LEU A 392 18.81 -27.98 10.67
N TYR A 393 19.82 -27.50 11.42
CA TYR A 393 21.17 -27.22 10.88
C TYR A 393 22.30 -28.12 11.42
N THR A 394 22.10 -28.91 12.49
CA THR A 394 23.17 -29.79 13.05
C THR A 394 23.66 -30.84 12.05
N PHE A 395 22.79 -31.26 11.12
CA PHE A 395 23.09 -32.30 10.12
C PHE A 395 23.03 -31.80 8.67
N SER A 396 23.00 -30.49 8.44
CA SER A 396 23.06 -29.91 7.10
C SER A 396 24.44 -29.29 6.82
N ASN A 397 24.87 -29.33 5.56
CA ASN A 397 26.08 -28.62 5.11
C ASN A 397 25.81 -27.12 4.85
N GLU A 398 24.65 -26.62 5.25
CA GLU A 398 24.10 -25.33 4.89
C GLU A 398 24.43 -24.28 5.95
N LYS A 399 24.63 -23.03 5.52
CA LYS A 399 24.83 -21.91 6.45
C LYS A 399 23.55 -21.09 6.56
N PHE A 400 23.01 -21.01 7.77
CA PHE A 400 21.92 -20.09 8.09
C PHE A 400 22.35 -18.65 7.79
N SER A 401 21.52 -17.91 7.03
CA SER A 401 21.82 -16.54 6.59
C SER A 401 20.58 -15.67 6.75
N LEU A 402 20.68 -14.62 7.58
CA LEU A 402 19.57 -13.71 7.81
C LEU A 402 19.28 -12.79 6.61
N ALA A 403 20.20 -12.71 5.64
CA ALA A 403 19.99 -11.96 4.40
C ALA A 403 18.88 -12.55 3.51
N LYS A 404 18.58 -13.86 3.61
CA LYS A 404 17.69 -14.57 2.68
C LYS A 404 16.20 -14.29 2.87
N ASN A 405 15.77 -13.82 4.04
CA ASN A 405 14.39 -13.37 4.26
C ASN A 405 14.40 -12.06 5.08
N PRO A 406 13.94 -10.91 4.52
CA PRO A 406 14.00 -9.62 5.19
C PRO A 406 13.05 -9.51 6.38
N GLN A 407 11.96 -10.31 6.45
CA GLN A 407 10.99 -10.28 7.55
C GLN A 407 11.57 -10.84 8.85
N LEU A 408 12.56 -11.74 8.77
CA LEU A 408 13.12 -12.45 9.91
C LEU A 408 13.70 -11.50 10.97
N VAL A 409 14.41 -10.44 10.57
CA VAL A 409 15.06 -9.52 11.52
C VAL A 409 14.05 -8.65 12.29
N PRO A 410 13.05 -8.00 11.65
CA PRO A 410 11.92 -7.37 12.34
C PRO A 410 11.16 -8.34 13.27
N LEU A 411 10.94 -9.60 12.87
CA LEU A 411 10.23 -10.59 13.68
C LEU A 411 11.04 -11.04 14.90
N LEU A 412 12.36 -11.25 14.76
CA LEU A 412 13.27 -11.49 15.88
C LEU A 412 13.24 -10.31 16.86
N TRP A 413 13.24 -9.07 16.36
CA TRP A 413 13.10 -7.88 17.21
C TRP A 413 11.74 -7.85 17.93
N ARG A 414 10.64 -8.15 17.23
CA ARG A 414 9.28 -8.26 17.80
C ARG A 414 9.19 -9.33 18.89
N LEU A 415 9.99 -10.39 18.81
CA LEU A 415 10.05 -11.44 19.84
C LEU A 415 10.64 -10.94 21.17
N THR A 416 11.46 -9.87 21.18
CA THR A 416 12.11 -9.32 22.40
C THR A 416 11.15 -8.69 23.42
N TYR A 417 9.90 -8.40 23.03
CA TYR A 417 8.94 -7.72 23.89
C TYR A 417 7.52 -8.32 23.82
N VAL A 418 6.79 -8.13 24.92
CA VAL A 418 5.38 -8.47 25.06
C VAL A 418 4.58 -7.19 25.31
N GLU A 419 3.39 -7.10 24.75
CA GLU A 419 2.51 -5.94 24.87
C GLU A 419 1.67 -6.08 26.15
N VAL A 420 1.62 -5.04 26.98
CA VAL A 420 1.01 -5.08 28.32
C VAL A 420 -0.32 -4.32 28.34
N LYS A 421 -0.50 -3.38 27.41
CA LYS A 421 -1.71 -2.58 27.22
C LYS A 421 -1.88 -2.28 25.73
N GLU A 422 -3.14 -2.15 25.30
CA GLU A 422 -3.45 -1.53 24.02
C GLU A 422 -3.58 0.01 24.18
N PRO A 423 -3.37 0.79 23.12
CA PRO A 423 -2.72 0.44 21.85
C PRO A 423 -1.19 0.70 21.90
N VAL A 424 -0.41 -0.14 21.22
CA VAL A 424 0.98 0.19 20.85
C VAL A 424 0.97 1.14 19.64
N ILE A 425 1.88 2.11 19.60
CA ILE A 425 2.05 3.01 18.44
C ILE A 425 3.23 2.50 17.60
N GLY A 426 2.97 2.08 16.36
CA GLY A 426 3.98 1.75 15.36
C GLY A 426 4.05 2.76 14.21
N SER A 427 4.92 2.50 13.21
CA SER A 427 5.03 3.30 11.97
C SER A 427 3.66 3.60 11.38
N ARG A 428 2.88 2.54 11.12
CA ARG A 428 1.57 2.66 10.46
C ARG A 428 0.59 3.56 11.20
N ASP A 429 0.71 3.73 12.51
CA ASP A 429 -0.20 4.61 13.27
C ASP A 429 0.26 6.07 13.22
N VAL A 430 1.56 6.32 13.02
CA VAL A 430 2.14 7.62 12.61
C VAL A 430 1.75 7.94 11.16
N ASP A 431 1.90 6.99 10.23
CA ASP A 431 1.48 7.12 8.83
C ASP A 431 -0.02 7.45 8.72
N ARG A 432 -0.85 6.76 9.52
CA ARG A 432 -2.28 7.00 9.64
C ARG A 432 -2.62 8.35 10.26
N PHE A 433 -1.83 8.83 11.23
CA PHE A 433 -2.01 10.19 11.75
C PHE A 433 -1.69 11.24 10.68
N ILE A 434 -0.67 11.01 9.85
CA ILE A 434 -0.31 11.90 8.74
C ILE A 434 -1.44 11.94 7.70
N GLN A 435 -1.86 10.78 7.18
CA GLN A 435 -2.82 10.66 6.09
C GLN A 435 -4.29 10.84 6.51
N GLU A 436 -4.77 10.10 7.52
CA GLU A 436 -6.18 10.14 7.95
C GLU A 436 -6.46 11.22 9.01
N GLN A 437 -5.43 11.83 9.60
CA GLN A 437 -5.57 12.78 10.71
C GLN A 437 -6.28 12.15 11.95
N VAL A 438 -6.16 10.83 12.12
CA VAL A 438 -6.76 10.08 13.25
C VAL A 438 -5.77 9.96 14.40
N ALA A 439 -6.10 10.57 15.54
CA ALA A 439 -5.25 10.59 16.73
C ALA A 439 -5.49 9.37 17.65
N VAL A 440 -4.58 8.40 17.64
CA VAL A 440 -4.51 7.33 18.64
C VAL A 440 -3.67 7.82 19.83
N ALA A 441 -4.32 8.32 20.88
CA ALA A 441 -3.66 8.80 22.08
C ALA A 441 -3.43 7.67 23.09
N THR A 442 -2.19 7.48 23.55
CA THR A 442 -1.85 6.50 24.61
C THR A 442 -1.77 7.13 26.00
N SER A 443 -1.80 6.28 27.03
CA SER A 443 -1.36 6.67 28.37
C SER A 443 0.17 6.89 28.39
N PRO A 444 0.70 7.85 29.17
CA PRO A 444 2.12 8.20 29.18
C PRO A 444 3.06 7.14 29.79
N GLY A 445 2.52 6.03 30.30
CA GLY A 445 3.32 4.93 30.84
C GLY A 445 3.97 4.04 29.77
N PRO A 446 4.78 3.05 30.18
CA PRO A 446 5.24 1.98 29.30
C PRO A 446 4.05 1.12 28.87
N VAL A 447 4.03 0.78 27.58
CA VAL A 447 2.97 -0.02 26.92
C VAL A 447 3.45 -1.45 26.65
N ILE A 448 4.77 -1.65 26.51
CA ILE A 448 5.41 -2.96 26.29
C ILE A 448 6.44 -3.30 27.37
N THR A 449 6.55 -4.59 27.71
CA THR A 449 7.64 -5.15 28.52
C THR A 449 8.69 -5.76 27.60
N MET A 450 9.88 -5.15 27.53
CA MET A 450 10.99 -5.62 26.69
C MET A 450 12.12 -6.26 27.51
N ALA A 451 12.53 -7.47 27.09
CA ALA A 451 13.69 -8.20 27.61
C ALA A 451 15.01 -7.57 27.13
N SER A 452 15.57 -6.68 27.95
CA SER A 452 16.76 -5.87 27.59
C SER A 452 18.01 -6.65 27.18
N ASN A 453 18.14 -7.92 27.61
CA ASN A 453 19.28 -8.76 27.23
C ASN A 453 19.11 -9.32 25.82
N ARG A 454 18.05 -10.08 25.55
CA ARG A 454 17.76 -10.63 24.20
C ARG A 454 17.68 -9.53 23.12
N ALA A 455 17.19 -8.33 23.47
CA ALA A 455 17.25 -7.16 22.58
C ALA A 455 18.69 -6.71 22.26
N ARG A 456 19.60 -6.69 23.25
CA ARG A 456 21.03 -6.43 23.01
C ARG A 456 21.66 -7.54 22.16
N ASP A 457 21.30 -8.80 22.42
CA ASP A 457 21.85 -9.96 21.73
C ASP A 457 21.47 -9.94 20.24
N ILE A 458 20.24 -9.53 19.91
CA ILE A 458 19.80 -9.32 18.52
C ILE A 458 20.51 -8.12 17.85
N LEU A 459 20.73 -7.01 18.56
CA LEU A 459 21.52 -5.89 18.01
C LEU A 459 22.97 -6.30 17.74
N HIS A 460 23.58 -7.13 18.60
CA HIS A 460 24.88 -7.73 18.33
C HIS A 460 24.86 -8.67 17.12
N LEU A 461 23.79 -9.46 16.94
CA LEU A 461 23.62 -10.36 15.80
C LEU A 461 23.46 -9.58 14.49
N ILE A 462 22.63 -8.53 14.47
CA ILE A 462 22.50 -7.61 13.32
C ILE A 462 23.85 -6.94 13.01
N GLY A 463 24.53 -6.39 14.03
CA GLY A 463 25.84 -5.76 13.87
C GLY A 463 26.95 -6.71 13.43
N TYR A 464 26.84 -8.00 13.74
CA TYR A 464 27.71 -9.05 13.19
C TYR A 464 27.35 -9.34 11.72
N HIS A 465 26.07 -9.46 11.40
CA HIS A 465 25.59 -9.72 10.05
C HIS A 465 26.00 -8.62 9.05
N THR A 466 25.80 -7.35 9.40
CA THR A 466 26.23 -6.19 8.58
C THR A 466 27.76 -6.13 8.42
N LYS A 467 28.53 -6.59 9.41
CA LYS A 467 30.01 -6.70 9.29
C LYS A 467 30.43 -7.84 8.36
N THR A 468 29.71 -8.97 8.36
CA THR A 468 30.01 -10.10 7.46
C THR A 468 29.51 -9.91 6.04
N HIS A 469 28.46 -9.09 5.84
CA HIS A 469 27.85 -8.82 4.54
C HIS A 469 27.69 -7.30 4.35
N PRO A 470 28.70 -6.61 3.77
CA PRO A 470 28.74 -5.13 3.71
C PRO A 470 27.61 -4.43 2.95
N GLY A 471 26.76 -5.17 2.21
CA GLY A 471 25.53 -4.63 1.61
C GLY A 471 24.28 -4.69 2.52
N SER A 472 24.34 -5.42 3.64
CA SER A 472 23.20 -5.66 4.53
C SER A 472 23.11 -4.59 5.62
N VAL A 473 22.83 -3.35 5.22
CA VAL A 473 22.59 -2.22 6.13
C VAL A 473 21.15 -2.26 6.65
N PRO A 474 20.88 -2.08 7.97
CA PRO A 474 19.52 -2.08 8.52
C PRO A 474 18.62 -1.01 7.86
N THR A 475 17.48 -1.45 7.32
CA THR A 475 16.47 -0.62 6.63
C THR A 475 15.95 0.50 7.52
N ALA A 476 15.56 1.64 6.92
CA ALA A 476 15.04 2.80 7.67
C ALA A 476 13.83 2.44 8.55
N SER A 477 12.93 1.59 8.05
CA SER A 477 11.76 1.05 8.78
C SER A 477 12.14 0.20 9.99
N LEU A 478 13.14 -0.67 9.88
CA LEU A 478 13.64 -1.48 11.00
C LEU A 478 14.24 -0.59 12.11
N ARG A 479 14.96 0.48 11.74
CA ARG A 479 15.50 1.44 12.69
C ARG A 479 14.39 2.26 13.38
N GLU A 480 13.36 2.68 12.63
CA GLU A 480 12.18 3.35 13.18
C GLU A 480 11.39 2.44 14.14
N LEU A 481 11.27 1.15 13.81
CA LEU A 481 10.70 0.13 14.70
C LEU A 481 11.52 0.00 16.00
N ILE A 482 12.85 -0.09 15.92
CA ILE A 482 13.74 -0.12 17.09
C ILE A 482 13.53 1.14 17.95
N LEU A 483 13.53 2.33 17.34
CA LEU A 483 13.30 3.60 18.01
C LEU A 483 11.95 3.64 18.75
N PHE A 484 10.84 3.38 18.04
CA PHE A 484 9.50 3.41 18.63
C PHE A 484 9.31 2.33 19.71
N THR A 485 9.95 1.16 19.60
CA THR A 485 9.92 0.17 20.69
C THR A 485 10.64 0.65 21.96
N TYR A 486 11.71 1.45 21.86
CA TYR A 486 12.31 2.08 23.05
C TYR A 486 11.37 3.10 23.72
N GLY A 487 10.67 3.93 22.95
CA GLY A 487 9.67 4.88 23.48
C GLY A 487 8.39 4.21 24.02
N ASN A 488 7.96 3.11 23.41
CA ASN A 488 6.84 2.29 23.88
C ASN A 488 7.20 1.53 25.16
N ALA A 489 8.47 1.15 25.33
CA ALA A 489 9.00 0.56 26.56
C ALA A 489 9.36 1.60 27.65
N GLY A 490 9.23 2.91 27.36
CA GLY A 490 9.59 4.00 28.28
C GLY A 490 11.10 4.14 28.54
N LYS A 491 11.97 3.58 27.69
CA LYS A 491 13.43 3.58 27.84
C LYS A 491 14.03 4.77 27.07
N TRP A 492 13.63 5.98 27.46
CA TRP A 492 13.85 7.19 26.67
C TRP A 492 15.32 7.57 26.45
N ASP A 493 16.22 7.27 27.38
CA ASP A 493 17.66 7.49 27.15
C ASP A 493 18.20 6.67 25.96
N LYS A 494 17.65 5.46 25.74
CA LYS A 494 17.97 4.66 24.56
C LYS A 494 17.26 5.17 23.31
N PHE A 495 16.01 5.63 23.42
CA PHE A 495 15.29 6.27 22.31
C PHE A 495 16.13 7.42 21.72
N TRP A 496 16.62 8.33 22.55
CA TRP A 496 17.43 9.45 22.08
C TRP A 496 18.82 9.04 21.59
N GLN A 497 19.47 8.04 22.21
CA GLN A 497 20.74 7.49 21.70
C GLN A 497 20.58 6.86 20.31
N GLU A 498 19.53 6.07 20.07
CA GLU A 498 19.27 5.50 18.75
C GLU A 498 18.87 6.58 17.73
N TRP A 499 18.21 7.66 18.15
CA TRP A 499 17.91 8.81 17.28
C TRP A 499 19.18 9.57 16.87
N ASP A 500 20.05 9.91 17.82
CA ASP A 500 21.31 10.58 17.54
C ASP A 500 22.20 9.70 16.62
N ASN A 501 22.25 8.38 16.85
CA ASN A 501 22.92 7.41 15.95
C ASN A 501 22.28 7.36 14.55
N TYR A 502 20.94 7.33 14.47
CA TYR A 502 20.18 7.28 13.22
C TYR A 502 20.49 8.47 12.32
N CYS A 503 20.57 9.67 12.91
CA CYS A 503 20.95 10.90 12.23
C CYS A 503 22.44 10.94 11.85
N PHE A 504 23.33 10.32 12.62
CA PHE A 504 24.78 10.34 12.32
C PHE A 504 25.20 9.32 11.25
N GLU A 505 24.50 8.20 11.10
CA GLU A 505 24.84 7.18 10.09
C GLU A 505 24.42 7.55 8.65
N LYS A 506 23.65 8.63 8.45
CA LYS A 506 23.18 9.05 7.12
C LYS A 506 23.15 10.57 6.96
N ASN A 507 23.86 11.05 5.94
CA ASN A 507 23.60 12.35 5.33
C ASN A 507 22.27 12.28 4.56
N PHE A 508 21.15 12.40 5.27
CA PHE A 508 19.81 12.50 4.68
C PHE A 508 19.71 13.71 3.74
N THR A 509 18.88 13.61 2.71
CA THR A 509 18.42 14.81 1.98
C THR A 509 17.60 15.72 2.91
N PRO A 510 17.50 17.04 2.65
CA PRO A 510 16.68 17.93 3.47
C PRO A 510 15.22 17.47 3.56
N ALA A 511 14.67 16.96 2.45
CA ALA A 511 13.34 16.37 2.34
C ALA A 511 13.13 15.16 3.28
N GLU A 512 14.05 14.19 3.28
CA GLU A 512 14.02 13.06 4.21
C GLU A 512 14.21 13.50 5.67
N SER A 513 15.07 14.50 5.92
CA SER A 513 15.28 15.01 7.27
C SER A 513 14.00 15.63 7.85
N VAL A 514 13.28 16.45 7.07
CA VAL A 514 11.95 16.96 7.44
C VAL A 514 10.98 15.80 7.67
N GLU A 515 10.92 14.80 6.79
CA GLU A 515 10.06 13.62 6.93
C GLU A 515 10.28 12.93 8.30
N LYS A 516 11.53 12.63 8.68
CA LYS A 516 11.82 11.93 9.94
C LYS A 516 11.56 12.81 11.17
N TRP A 517 11.75 14.14 11.07
CA TRP A 517 11.32 15.07 12.13
C TRP A 517 9.80 15.12 12.29
N THR A 518 9.00 15.10 11.21
CA THR A 518 7.54 15.09 11.36
C THR A 518 7.04 13.81 12.01
N ARG A 519 7.60 12.64 11.65
CA ARG A 519 7.28 11.34 12.25
C ARG A 519 7.52 11.30 13.76
N ILE A 520 8.65 11.83 14.23
CA ILE A 520 8.93 11.90 15.68
C ILE A 520 8.03 12.90 16.39
N CYS A 521 7.76 14.06 15.79
CA CYS A 521 6.81 15.05 16.32
C CYS A 521 5.42 14.42 16.54
N VAL A 522 4.93 13.67 15.55
CA VAL A 522 3.68 12.90 15.60
C VAL A 522 3.74 11.81 16.68
N TYR A 523 4.80 10.99 16.72
CA TYR A 523 4.97 9.93 17.71
C TYR A 523 4.93 10.45 19.16
N LEU A 524 5.67 11.53 19.46
CA LEU A 524 5.69 12.14 20.80
C LEU A 524 4.33 12.73 21.18
N SER A 525 3.65 13.41 20.25
CA SER A 525 2.27 13.87 20.38
C SER A 525 1.30 12.74 20.76
N MET A 526 1.43 11.56 20.15
CA MET A 526 0.59 10.38 20.43
C MET A 526 0.95 9.67 21.75
N ARG A 527 2.22 9.70 22.17
CA ARG A 527 2.70 9.13 23.45
C ARG A 527 2.37 9.97 24.69
N ARG A 528 2.14 11.28 24.53
CA ARG A 528 1.71 12.22 25.58
C ARG A 528 2.61 12.29 26.83
N ASN A 529 3.91 12.01 26.69
CA ASN A 529 4.87 12.12 27.80
C ASN A 529 5.46 13.54 27.88
N LYS A 530 5.09 14.28 28.93
CA LYS A 530 5.53 15.68 29.13
C LYS A 530 7.05 15.83 29.26
N ALA A 531 7.76 14.88 29.88
CA ALA A 531 9.22 15.01 30.06
C ALA A 531 9.97 15.02 28.72
N GLU A 532 9.53 14.17 27.78
CA GLU A 532 10.22 13.96 26.51
C GLU A 532 9.78 14.95 25.43
N ALA A 533 8.52 15.39 25.47
CA ALA A 533 8.07 16.53 24.66
C ALA A 533 8.80 17.83 25.06
N LEU A 534 9.11 18.03 26.35
CA LEU A 534 9.96 19.14 26.80
C LEU A 534 11.39 18.98 26.27
N ARG A 535 11.99 17.80 26.48
CA ARG A 535 13.35 17.47 25.99
C ARG A 535 13.49 17.69 24.48
N PHE A 536 12.47 17.36 23.69
CA PHE A 536 12.39 17.62 22.26
C PHE A 536 12.39 19.13 21.94
N LEU A 537 11.46 19.88 22.54
CA LEU A 537 11.32 21.34 22.32
C LEU A 537 12.56 22.13 22.76
N GLU A 538 13.24 21.72 23.82
CA GLU A 538 14.44 22.41 24.32
C GLU A 538 15.71 22.03 23.53
N ASN A 539 15.95 20.74 23.26
CA ASN A 539 17.24 20.27 22.75
C ASN A 539 17.31 20.05 21.24
N TYR A 540 16.17 19.87 20.56
CA TYR A 540 16.14 19.54 19.12
C TYR A 540 15.38 20.55 18.26
N TRP A 541 14.67 21.52 18.84
CA TRP A 541 13.97 22.56 18.08
C TRP A 541 14.94 23.52 17.36
N ASN A 542 15.72 24.29 18.14
CA ASN A 542 16.64 25.33 17.66
C ASN A 542 18.12 25.08 18.01
N ASN A 543 18.44 24.11 18.89
CA ASN A 543 19.79 24.01 19.43
C ASN A 543 20.78 23.41 18.42
N ALA A 544 21.83 24.17 18.11
CA ALA A 544 22.90 23.77 17.20
C ALA A 544 23.90 22.75 17.80
N SER A 545 23.86 22.48 19.11
CA SER A 545 24.78 21.54 19.77
C SER A 545 24.30 20.09 19.79
N SER A 546 23.11 19.79 19.25
CA SER A 546 22.59 18.43 19.22
C SER A 546 23.21 17.62 18.08
N VAL A 547 23.56 16.37 18.38
CA VAL A 547 24.24 15.44 17.44
C VAL A 547 23.34 15.10 16.25
N ALA A 548 22.02 15.01 16.46
CA ALA A 548 21.02 14.84 15.40
C ALA A 548 20.71 16.12 14.60
N GLY A 549 21.35 17.25 14.90
CA GLY A 549 20.97 18.56 14.36
C GLY A 549 19.67 19.10 14.99
N SER A 550 18.96 19.93 14.24
CA SER A 550 17.80 20.68 14.76
C SER A 550 16.68 20.82 13.72
N VAL A 551 15.43 20.70 14.16
CA VAL A 551 14.21 20.82 13.34
C VAL A 551 14.21 22.10 12.50
N TYR A 552 14.49 23.25 13.12
CA TYR A 552 14.48 24.56 12.45
C TYR A 552 15.45 24.63 11.26
N LYS A 553 16.71 24.21 11.44
CA LYS A 553 17.69 24.15 10.35
C LYS A 553 17.31 23.16 9.25
N SER A 554 16.64 22.06 9.59
CA SER A 554 16.21 21.05 8.61
C SER A 554 15.11 21.60 7.71
N LEU A 555 14.15 22.35 8.28
CA LEU A 555 13.15 23.08 7.48
C LEU A 555 13.80 24.17 6.62
N GLN A 556 14.70 25.00 7.16
CA GLN A 556 15.38 26.03 6.38
C GLN A 556 16.22 25.46 5.22
N ALA A 557 16.87 24.31 5.43
CA ALA A 557 17.59 23.60 4.37
C ALA A 557 16.67 23.00 3.29
N ASN A 558 15.37 22.82 3.60
CA ASN A 558 14.33 22.37 2.67
C ASN A 558 13.43 23.53 2.16
N GLY A 559 13.87 24.79 2.30
CA GLY A 559 13.11 25.96 1.84
C GLY A 559 11.81 26.23 2.62
N GLU A 560 11.68 25.69 3.83
CA GLU A 560 10.45 25.66 4.65
C GLU A 560 9.28 24.86 4.05
N GLU A 561 9.53 24.09 2.97
CA GLU A 561 8.54 23.19 2.35
C GLU A 561 8.51 21.78 2.99
N PHE A 562 7.41 21.06 2.75
CA PHE A 562 7.16 19.68 3.20
C PHE A 562 6.85 18.79 1.99
N ASN A 563 7.12 17.49 2.06
CA ASN A 563 6.98 16.58 0.91
C ASN A 563 5.50 16.34 0.55
N SER A 564 4.60 16.50 1.51
CA SER A 564 3.15 16.48 1.31
C SER A 564 2.45 17.59 2.11
N PRO A 565 1.34 18.17 1.59
CA PRO A 565 0.48 19.06 2.39
C PRO A 565 -0.07 18.37 3.65
N ASP A 566 -0.25 17.04 3.61
CA ASP A 566 -0.75 16.27 4.75
C ASP A 566 0.30 16.17 5.87
N GLU A 567 1.59 16.05 5.53
CA GLU A 567 2.70 16.12 6.50
C GLU A 567 2.75 17.48 7.20
N ARG A 568 2.59 18.58 6.46
CA ARG A 568 2.54 19.94 7.02
C ARG A 568 1.39 20.09 8.02
N VAL A 569 0.20 19.61 7.68
CA VAL A 569 -0.98 19.64 8.58
C VAL A 569 -0.75 18.73 9.80
N ALA A 570 -0.20 17.53 9.61
CA ALA A 570 0.13 16.60 10.68
C ALA A 570 1.16 17.18 11.65
N PHE A 571 2.23 17.79 11.12
CA PHE A 571 3.31 18.39 11.91
C PHE A 571 2.82 19.56 12.74
N LYS A 572 2.12 20.54 12.14
CA LYS A 572 1.49 21.66 12.86
C LYS A 572 0.66 21.13 14.03
N ARG A 573 -0.27 20.22 13.74
CA ARG A 573 -1.20 19.67 14.73
C ARG A 573 -0.52 18.84 15.83
N ALA A 574 0.49 18.05 15.49
CA ALA A 574 1.27 17.29 16.47
C ALA A 574 2.03 18.24 17.42
N LEU A 575 2.60 19.32 16.91
CA LEU A 575 3.29 20.31 17.73
C LEU A 575 2.33 21.10 18.62
N THR A 576 1.18 21.56 18.09
CA THR A 576 0.11 22.17 18.90
C THR A 576 -0.37 21.20 20.00
N ASN A 577 -0.58 19.93 19.68
CA ASN A 577 -0.95 18.90 20.66
C ASN A 577 0.10 18.73 21.76
N MET A 578 1.40 18.88 21.45
CA MET A 578 2.49 18.82 22.44
C MET A 578 2.58 20.07 23.31
N ILE A 579 2.46 21.27 22.72
CA ILE A 579 2.52 22.53 23.49
C ILE A 579 1.30 22.64 24.43
N ALA A 580 0.11 22.20 23.97
CA ALA A 580 -1.08 22.07 24.80
C ALA A 580 -0.96 21.06 25.97
N MET A 581 0.11 20.24 26.04
CA MET A 581 0.41 19.44 27.23
C MET A 581 1.04 20.27 28.36
N PHE A 582 1.60 21.44 28.05
CA PHE A 582 2.27 22.34 29.00
C PHE A 582 1.51 23.64 29.27
N GLU A 583 0.49 23.95 28.46
CA GLU A 583 -0.42 25.07 28.71
C GLU A 583 -0.99 25.02 30.14
N THR A 584 -0.89 26.16 30.80
CA THR A 584 -1.50 26.43 32.11
C THR A 584 -2.33 27.71 31.98
N PRO A 585 -3.41 27.89 32.76
CA PRO A 585 -4.29 29.05 32.61
C PRO A 585 -3.62 30.42 32.88
N GLU A 586 -2.36 30.43 33.35
CA GLU A 586 -1.59 31.63 33.67
C GLU A 586 -0.48 31.94 32.63
N LYS A 587 -0.01 30.94 31.86
CA LYS A 587 1.05 31.08 30.85
C LYS A 587 0.94 30.04 29.73
N VAL A 588 1.10 30.49 28.49
CA VAL A 588 1.39 29.66 27.33
C VAL A 588 2.93 29.56 27.20
N PRO A 589 3.55 28.39 27.46
CA PRO A 589 4.96 28.21 27.17
C PRO A 589 5.16 28.05 25.65
N PHE A 590 6.33 28.45 25.14
CA PHE A 590 6.72 28.29 23.73
C PHE A 590 5.88 29.08 22.69
N GLU A 591 5.30 30.23 23.05
CA GLU A 591 4.56 31.12 22.10
C GLU A 591 5.31 31.39 20.79
N GLY A 592 6.64 31.62 20.84
CA GLY A 592 7.46 31.85 19.65
C GLY A 592 7.59 30.64 18.72
N ILE A 593 7.41 29.42 19.25
CA ILE A 593 7.34 28.19 18.45
C ILE A 593 5.98 28.10 17.75
N LEU A 594 4.88 28.35 18.48
CA LEU A 594 3.53 28.41 17.90
C LEU A 594 3.45 29.46 16.78
N SER A 595 3.94 30.68 17.00
CA SER A 595 3.83 31.76 16.01
C SER A 595 4.60 31.49 14.72
N TYR A 596 5.75 30.82 14.78
CA TYR A 596 6.48 30.37 13.59
C TYR A 596 5.72 29.23 12.90
N VAL A 597 5.16 28.29 13.66
CA VAL A 597 4.47 27.12 13.11
C VAL A 597 3.09 27.45 12.57
N ASP A 598 2.47 28.56 12.98
CA ASP A 598 1.30 29.14 12.32
C ASP A 598 1.66 29.80 10.97
N GLN A 599 2.86 30.40 10.86
CA GLN A 599 3.37 31.03 9.63
C GLN A 599 3.82 30.01 8.56
N LEU A 600 4.36 28.86 8.99
CA LEU A 600 4.75 27.72 8.14
C LEU A 600 3.63 27.15 7.27
#